data_AF-A0A226X2V6-F1
#
_entry.id   AF-A0A226X2V6-F1
#
_cell.length_a   1.000
_cell.length_b   1.000
_cell.length_c   1.000
_cell.angle_alpha   90.00
_cell.angle_beta   90.00
_cell.angle_gamma   90.00
#
_symmetry.space_group_name_H-M   'P 1'
#
loop_
_entity.id
_entity.type
_entity.pdbx_description
1 polymer ?
#
loop_
_entity_poly.entity_id
_entity_poly.type
_entity_poly.pdbx_seq_one_letter_code
_entity_poly.pdbx_strand_id
1 'polypeptide(L)'
;MEDEVTHYLVDEGSEQAALGFIAEIEQAYERLSKHANIGSPRYAYELGIPDLRSWPLNRYPHLIFYIVREAHVEVWRVLNGKRDIPAWLESNDDETH
;
A
#
# COMPACT_ATOMS: atom_id res chain seq x y z
N MET A 1 6.56 -5.35 7.68
CA MET A 1 6.02 -4.50 8.75
C MET A 1 7.10 -4.18 9.76
N GLU A 2 7.78 -5.18 10.29
CA GLU A 2 8.91 -4.97 11.22
C GLU A 2 9.95 -4.00 10.64
N ASP A 3 10.38 -4.19 9.39
CA ASP A 3 11.36 -3.31 8.73
C ASP A 3 10.92 -1.82 8.67
N GLU A 4 9.63 -1.54 8.51
CA GLU A 4 9.15 -0.17 8.39
C GLU A 4 8.90 0.48 9.76
N VAL A 5 8.46 -0.31 10.74
CA VAL A 5 8.40 0.13 12.13
C VAL A 5 9.82 0.42 12.63
N THR A 6 10.81 -0.39 12.25
CA THR A 6 12.23 -0.13 12.49
C THR A 6 12.68 1.16 11.80
N HIS A 7 12.32 1.39 10.53
CA HIS A 7 12.66 2.64 9.84
C HIS A 7 12.15 3.88 10.61
N TYR A 8 10.86 3.91 11.00
CA TYR A 8 10.32 5.05 11.73
C TYR A 8 10.89 5.20 13.15
N LEU A 9 11.17 4.09 13.85
CA LEU A 9 11.73 4.12 15.20
C LEU A 9 13.22 4.47 15.24
N VAL A 10 14.00 3.88 14.34
CA VAL A 10 15.48 3.87 14.39
C VAL A 10 16.06 4.90 13.43
N ASP A 11 15.59 4.95 12.19
CA ASP A 11 16.18 5.81 11.17
C ASP A 11 15.60 7.24 11.25
N GLU A 12 14.28 7.37 11.41
CA GLU A 12 13.63 8.68 11.61
C GLU A 12 13.62 9.15 13.07
N GLY A 13 13.93 8.26 14.02
CA GLY A 13 13.99 8.58 15.46
C GLY A 13 12.65 9.01 16.07
N SER A 14 11.53 8.60 15.48
CA SER A 14 10.18 9.08 15.85
C SER A 14 9.25 7.92 16.20
N GLU A 15 9.17 7.61 17.49
CA GLU A 15 8.20 6.66 18.04
C GLU A 15 6.76 7.02 17.67
N GLN A 16 6.44 8.31 17.68
CA GLN A 16 5.11 8.78 17.28
C GLN A 16 4.80 8.48 15.81
N ALA A 17 5.78 8.62 14.91
CA ALA A 17 5.60 8.27 13.50
C ALA A 17 5.41 6.76 13.33
N ALA A 18 6.16 5.94 14.07
CA ALA A 18 6.04 4.48 14.02
C ALA A 18 4.66 3.99 14.51
N LEU A 19 4.20 4.50 15.65
CA LEU A 19 2.86 4.19 16.17
C LEU A 19 1.75 4.70 15.24
N GLY A 20 1.92 5.89 14.68
CA GLY A 20 0.99 6.43 13.69
C GLY A 20 0.91 5.57 12.43
N PHE A 21 2.03 4.99 11.99
CA PHE A 21 2.09 4.13 10.82
C PHE A 21 1.33 2.82 11.05
N ILE A 22 1.56 2.18 12.21
CA ILE A 22 0.83 0.98 12.62
C ILE A 22 -0.68 1.27 12.65
N ALA A 23 -1.09 2.36 13.30
CA ALA A 23 -2.50 2.73 13.40
C ALA A 23 -3.15 3.03 12.04
N GLU A 24 -2.42 3.62 11.09
CA GLU A 24 -2.93 3.86 9.74
C GLU A 24 -3.11 2.55 8.95
N ILE A 25 -2.19 1.60 9.09
CA ILE A 25 -2.30 0.27 8.46
C ILE A 25 -3.48 -0.52 9.03
N GLU A 26 -3.64 -0.55 10.34
CA GLU A 26 -4.74 -1.27 10.99
C GLU A 26 -6.10 -0.75 10.49
N GLN A 27 -6.26 0.59 10.43
CA GLN A 27 -7.45 1.22 9.86
C GLN A 27 -7.65 0.88 8.38
N ALA A 28 -6.58 0.81 7.60
CA ALA A 28 -6.67 0.40 6.20
C ALA A 28 -7.14 -1.06 6.09
N TYR A 29 -6.63 -1.98 6.91
CA TYR A 29 -7.07 -3.38 6.91
C TYR A 29 -8.53 -3.55 7.31
N GLU A 30 -9.01 -2.80 8.29
CA GLU A 30 -10.44 -2.79 8.63
C GLU A 30 -11.31 -2.30 7.48
N ARG A 31 -10.84 -1.34 6.70
CA ARG A 31 -11.58 -0.85 5.52
C ARG A 31 -11.57 -1.90 4.42
N LEU A 32 -10.42 -2.49 4.14
CA LEU A 32 -10.25 -3.49 3.09
C LEU A 32 -11.02 -4.78 3.40
N SER A 33 -11.13 -5.19 4.67
CA SER A 33 -11.93 -6.35 5.05
C SER A 33 -13.43 -6.13 4.83
N LYS A 34 -13.93 -4.90 4.99
CA LYS A 34 -15.35 -4.55 4.77
C LYS A 34 -15.66 -4.24 3.31
N HIS A 35 -14.73 -3.65 2.59
CA HIS A 35 -14.91 -3.17 1.22
C HIS A 35 -13.72 -3.54 0.35
N ALA A 36 -13.49 -4.84 0.15
CA ALA A 36 -12.33 -5.36 -0.57
C ALA A 36 -12.19 -4.84 -2.02
N ASN A 37 -13.27 -4.34 -2.63
CA ASN A 37 -13.26 -3.88 -4.02
C ASN A 37 -12.86 -2.40 -4.21
N ILE A 38 -12.47 -1.67 -3.16
CA ILE A 38 -12.14 -0.24 -3.28
C ILE A 38 -10.72 0.03 -3.82
N GLY A 39 -9.85 -0.99 -3.84
CA GLY A 39 -8.48 -0.85 -4.32
C GLY A 39 -8.39 -0.64 -5.83
N SER A 40 -7.42 0.18 -6.23
CA SER A 40 -7.11 0.44 -7.64
C SER A 40 -6.51 -0.81 -8.31
N PRO A 41 -6.98 -1.19 -9.51
CA PRO A 41 -6.40 -2.28 -10.30
C PRO A 41 -5.19 -1.84 -11.16
N ARG A 42 -4.73 -0.58 -11.09
CA ARG A 42 -3.66 -0.04 -11.95
C ARG A 42 -2.45 -0.97 -12.03
N TYR A 43 -1.89 -1.36 -10.89
CA TYR A 43 -0.71 -2.22 -10.84
C TYR A 43 -0.96 -3.66 -11.31
N ALA A 44 -2.22 -4.13 -11.37
CA ALA A 44 -2.51 -5.39 -12.04
C ALA A 44 -2.19 -5.32 -13.53
N TYR A 45 -2.57 -4.21 -14.18
CA TYR A 45 -2.34 -4.00 -15.61
C TYR A 45 -0.85 -3.79 -15.90
N GLU A 46 -0.19 -2.90 -15.14
CA GLU A 46 1.23 -2.58 -15.35
C GLU A 46 2.15 -3.79 -15.13
N LEU A 47 1.84 -4.65 -14.16
CA LEU A 47 2.67 -5.79 -13.80
C LEU A 47 2.20 -7.11 -14.45
N GLY A 48 1.04 -7.11 -15.12
CA GLY A 48 0.43 -8.33 -15.65
C GLY A 48 0.05 -9.35 -14.57
N ILE A 49 -0.34 -8.89 -13.38
CA ILE A 49 -0.74 -9.74 -12.24
C ILE A 49 -2.26 -9.67 -12.09
N PRO A 50 -3.02 -10.70 -12.50
CA PRO A 50 -4.47 -10.70 -12.40
C PRO A 50 -4.97 -10.47 -10.98
N ASP A 51 -6.09 -9.76 -10.85
CA ASP A 51 -6.82 -9.46 -9.61
C ASP A 51 -6.04 -8.67 -8.54
N LEU A 52 -4.81 -8.24 -8.86
CA LEU A 52 -4.01 -7.40 -7.96
C LEU A 52 -4.70 -6.05 -7.75
N ARG A 53 -4.73 -5.63 -6.50
CA ARG A 53 -5.19 -4.30 -6.11
C ARG A 53 -4.17 -3.59 -5.26
N SER A 54 -4.17 -2.28 -5.38
CA SER A 54 -3.37 -1.38 -4.56
C SER A 54 -4.26 -0.39 -3.83
N TRP A 55 -3.95 -0.10 -2.57
CA TRP A 55 -4.61 0.93 -1.78
C TRP A 55 -3.57 1.82 -1.07
N PRO A 56 -3.60 3.15 -1.25
CA PRO A 56 -2.65 4.05 -0.60
C PRO A 56 -3.02 4.31 0.86
N LEU A 57 -2.01 4.50 1.71
CA LEU A 57 -2.20 5.10 3.04
C LEU A 57 -2.27 6.63 2.90
N ASN A 58 -3.11 7.30 3.69
CA ASN A 58 -3.34 8.75 3.51
C ASN A 58 -2.19 9.59 4.06
N ARG A 59 -1.58 9.15 5.16
CA ARG A 59 -0.57 9.91 5.92
C ARG A 59 0.87 9.45 5.68
N TYR A 60 1.03 8.33 4.99
CA TYR A 60 2.31 7.67 4.78
C TYR A 60 2.45 7.33 3.31
N PRO A 61 3.65 7.43 2.71
CA PRO A 61 3.87 7.20 1.29
C PRO A 61 3.82 5.71 0.92
N HIS A 62 2.97 4.91 1.57
CA HIS A 62 2.92 3.47 1.40
C HIS A 62 1.66 3.01 0.67
N LEU A 63 1.81 1.93 -0.08
CA LEU A 63 0.75 1.23 -0.76
C LEU A 63 0.62 -0.19 -0.22
N ILE A 64 -0.61 -0.61 0.06
CA ILE A 64 -0.97 -1.98 0.36
C ILE A 64 -1.33 -2.68 -0.95
N PHE A 65 -0.60 -3.74 -1.28
CA PHE A 65 -0.89 -4.64 -2.40
C PHE A 65 -1.60 -5.89 -1.89
N TYR A 66 -2.74 -6.21 -2.49
CA TYR A 66 -3.58 -7.31 -2.04
C TYR A 66 -4.41 -7.92 -3.18
N ILE A 67 -4.97 -9.12 -2.94
CA ILE A 67 -5.94 -9.76 -3.81
C ILE A 67 -7.22 -10.05 -3.02
N VAL A 68 -8.37 -9.93 -3.69
CA VAL A 68 -9.68 -10.28 -3.14
C VAL A 68 -9.97 -11.76 -3.39
N ARG A 69 -10.32 -12.48 -2.33
CA ARG A 69 -10.85 -13.86 -2.38
C ARG A 69 -12.32 -13.85 -1.99
N GLU A 70 -12.97 -15.00 -2.12
CA GLU A 70 -14.40 -15.14 -1.84
C GLU A 70 -14.75 -14.80 -0.38
N ALA A 71 -13.90 -15.18 0.57
CA ALA A 71 -14.16 -15.00 2.01
C ALA A 71 -13.22 -14.00 2.71
N HIS A 72 -12.15 -13.55 2.04
CA HIS A 72 -11.10 -12.74 2.69
C HIS A 72 -10.29 -11.92 1.68
N VAL A 73 -9.43 -11.06 2.22
CA VAL A 73 -8.40 -10.34 1.47
C VAL A 73 -7.04 -10.93 1.80
N GLU A 74 -6.23 -11.20 0.77
CA GLU A 74 -4.84 -11.60 0.91
C GLU A 74 -3.94 -10.39 0.72
N VAL A 75 -3.37 -9.86 1.81
CA VAL A 75 -2.36 -8.82 1.71
C VAL A 75 -1.01 -9.44 1.35
N TRP A 76 -0.46 -9.04 0.21
CA TRP A 76 0.82 -9.55 -0.26
C TRP A 76 1.98 -8.71 0.26
N ARG A 77 1.92 -7.39 0.10
CA ARG A 77 3.00 -6.46 0.48
C ARG A 77 2.44 -5.12 0.92
N VAL A 78 3.19 -4.44 1.81
CA VAL A 78 3.05 -3.02 2.09
C VAL A 78 4.38 -2.38 1.72
N LEU A 79 4.38 -1.52 0.70
CA LEU A 79 5.59 -0.97 0.10
C LEU A 79 5.58 0.56 0.18
N ASN A 80 6.73 1.16 0.43
CA ASN A 80 6.91 2.60 0.30
C ASN A 80 7.00 2.95 -1.18
N GLY A 81 6.06 3.74 -1.70
CA GLY A 81 6.00 4.10 -3.12
C GLY A 81 7.31 4.70 -3.63
N LYS A 82 7.89 5.64 -2.88
CA LYS A 82 9.10 6.34 -3.30
C LYS A 82 10.37 5.49 -3.24
N ARG A 83 10.44 4.54 -2.30
CA ARG A 83 11.65 3.75 -2.05
C ARG A 83 11.64 2.42 -2.80
N ASP A 84 10.46 1.79 -2.87
CA ASP A 84 10.32 0.41 -3.28
C ASP A 84 9.66 0.27 -4.67
N ILE A 85 9.00 1.32 -5.19
CA ILE A 85 8.39 1.33 -6.52
C ILE A 85 9.26 2.16 -7.48
N PRO A 86 9.71 1.59 -8.62
CA PRO A 86 10.44 2.34 -9.62
C PRO A 86 9.64 3.53 -10.17
N ALA A 87 10.29 4.66 -10.44
CA ALA A 87 9.62 5.87 -10.91
C ALA A 87 8.80 5.68 -12.21
N TRP A 88 9.22 4.77 -13.10
CA TRP A 88 8.47 4.46 -14.33
C TRP A 88 7.12 3.78 -14.07
N LEU A 89 6.96 3.14 -12.91
CA LEU A 89 5.72 2.56 -12.42
C LEU A 89 4.86 3.57 -11.64
N GLU A 90 5.42 4.73 -11.26
CA GLU A 90 4.69 5.83 -10.62
C GLU A 90 4.08 6.79 -11.64
N SER A 91 4.61 6.85 -12.86
CA SER A 91 4.15 7.74 -13.94
C SER A 91 2.63 7.66 -14.14
N ASN A 92 1.98 8.82 -14.08
CA ASN A 92 0.63 9.00 -14.59
C ASN A 92 0.74 9.07 -16.10
N ASP A 93 0.17 8.12 -16.83
CA ASP A 93 -0.31 8.41 -18.18
C ASP A 93 -1.52 9.36 -18.06
N ASP A 94 -1.24 10.60 -17.66
CA ASP A 94 -2.02 11.78 -17.98
C ASP A 94 -1.38 12.43 -19.23
N GLU A 95 -1.26 11.67 -20.31
CA GLU A 95 -1.18 12.23 -21.67
C GLU A 95 -2.47 11.86 -22.41
N THR A 96 -3.59 12.41 -21.96
CA THR A 96 -4.75 12.58 -22.85
C THR A 96 -4.40 13.64 -23.89
N HIS A 97 -4.14 13.16 -25.10
CA HIS A 97 -4.19 13.91 -26.35
C HIS A 97 -5.58 14.54 -26.58
#